data_AF-A0A8J6NTG1-F1
#
_entry.id   AF-A0A8J6NTG1-F1
#
_cell.length_a   1.000
_cell.length_b   1.000
_cell.length_c   1.000
_cell.angle_alpha   90.00
_cell.angle_beta   90.00
_cell.angle_gamma   90.00
#
_symmetry.space_group_name_H-M   'P 1'
#
loop_
_entity.id
_entity.type
_entity.pdbx_description
1 polymer ?
#
loop_
_entity_poly.entity_id
_entity_poly.type
_entity_poly.pdbx_seq_one_letter_code
_entity_poly.pdbx_strand_id
1 'polypeptide(L)'
;MQWTPEAEAAIKKVPFFVRKKVRTRVEKEAGAAGKHVVSIEDVKASQARYLSKMDSEIKGYQIDTCFGPSGCPNRAIVGDRLVERIETLLKKEDLLAFLKQRVQGDIKFHHEFRVTLADCPNACSQPQIKDIGIIGACTPALTDEACSECEACVEVCKENAITINNANATCKVDYNLCLQCGLCIDACPTGTITAGDKGFRVQIGGKLGRHPQLARELPGIFNEDEVLAIVKDCIAFYKTNSKHGQRFAQIFTAQDFENLASFHS
;
A
#
# COMPACT_ATOMS: atom_id res chain seq x y z
N MET A 1 -15.35 16.55 -25.54
CA MET A 1 -16.38 17.58 -25.35
C MET A 1 -15.71 18.94 -25.54
N GLN A 2 -16.40 19.95 -26.08
CA GLN A 2 -15.80 21.29 -26.16
C GLN A 2 -15.91 22.00 -24.80
N TRP A 3 -15.00 22.91 -24.51
CA TRP A 3 -14.96 23.67 -23.25
C TRP A 3 -14.92 25.16 -23.58
N THR A 4 -15.68 25.99 -22.84
CA THR A 4 -15.55 27.45 -23.00
C THR A 4 -14.19 27.94 -22.48
N PRO A 5 -13.67 29.08 -22.97
CA PRO A 5 -12.41 29.64 -22.49
C PRO A 5 -12.36 29.84 -20.96
N GLU A 6 -13.48 30.22 -20.36
CA GLU A 6 -13.61 30.43 -18.91
C GLU A 6 -13.55 29.09 -18.15
N ALA A 7 -14.19 28.05 -18.68
CA ALA A 7 -14.14 26.70 -18.11
C ALA A 7 -12.73 26.10 -18.19
N GLU A 8 -12.03 26.30 -19.31
CA GLU A 8 -10.61 25.94 -19.47
C GLU A 8 -9.72 26.68 -18.46
N ALA A 9 -9.94 27.99 -18.29
CA ALA A 9 -9.20 28.79 -17.31
C ALA A 9 -9.44 28.31 -15.87
N ALA A 10 -10.66 27.89 -15.54
CA ALA A 10 -10.97 27.33 -14.22
C ALA A 10 -10.28 25.99 -13.98
N ILE A 11 -10.26 25.09 -14.96
CA ILE A 11 -9.56 23.79 -14.86
C ILE A 11 -8.05 23.96 -14.71
N LYS A 12 -7.45 24.99 -15.31
CA LYS A 12 -6.03 25.30 -15.12
C LYS A 12 -5.66 25.65 -13.67
N LYS A 13 -6.62 26.15 -12.88
CA LYS A 13 -6.43 26.42 -11.44
C LYS A 13 -6.48 25.14 -10.57
N VAL A 14 -7.04 24.05 -11.10
CA VAL A 14 -7.03 22.74 -10.43
C VAL A 14 -5.61 22.17 -10.45
N PRO A 15 -5.11 21.61 -9.32
CA PRO A 15 -3.78 21.00 -9.26
C PRO A 15 -3.60 19.96 -10.37
N PHE A 16 -2.45 20.00 -11.05
CA PHE A 16 -2.22 19.25 -12.28
C PHE A 16 -2.45 17.73 -12.11
N PHE A 17 -2.10 17.17 -10.95
CA PHE A 17 -2.21 15.74 -10.63
C PHE A 17 -3.64 15.23 -10.46
N VAL A 18 -4.63 16.11 -10.19
CA VAL A 18 -6.07 15.74 -10.16
C VAL A 18 -6.85 16.30 -11.35
N ARG A 19 -6.24 17.16 -12.17
CA ARG A 19 -6.91 17.88 -13.27
C ARG A 19 -7.61 16.95 -14.26
N LYS A 20 -6.97 15.84 -14.64
CA LYS A 20 -7.57 14.83 -15.54
C LYS A 20 -8.85 14.25 -14.94
N LYS A 21 -8.82 13.87 -13.66
CA LYS A 21 -9.97 13.31 -12.94
C LYS A 21 -11.12 14.32 -12.84
N VAL A 22 -10.81 15.58 -12.53
CA VAL A 22 -11.82 16.66 -12.47
C VAL A 22 -12.42 16.91 -13.86
N ARG A 23 -11.61 17.01 -14.92
CA ARG A 23 -12.09 17.17 -16.30
C ARG A 23 -13.03 16.02 -16.69
N THR A 24 -12.63 14.77 -16.51
CA THR A 24 -13.46 13.60 -16.83
C THR A 24 -14.79 13.60 -16.07
N ARG A 25 -14.80 14.01 -14.79
CA ARG A 25 -16.05 14.13 -14.01
C ARG A 25 -16.97 15.20 -14.59
N VAL A 26 -16.45 16.40 -14.84
CA VAL A 26 -17.26 17.51 -15.38
C VAL A 26 -17.84 17.13 -16.75
N GLU A 27 -17.05 16.51 -17.62
CA GLU A 27 -17.52 16.04 -18.94
C GLU A 27 -18.61 14.98 -18.82
N LYS A 28 -18.47 14.03 -17.88
CA LYS A 28 -19.48 13.00 -17.63
C LYS A 28 -20.79 13.63 -17.14
N GLU A 29 -20.72 14.58 -16.22
CA GLU A 29 -21.91 15.26 -15.68
C GLU A 29 -22.60 16.14 -16.73
N ALA A 30 -21.81 16.91 -17.51
CA ALA A 30 -22.33 17.72 -18.61
C ALA A 30 -22.96 16.84 -19.71
N GLY A 31 -22.31 15.73 -20.06
CA GLY A 31 -22.82 14.77 -21.03
C GLY A 31 -24.11 14.08 -20.57
N ALA A 32 -24.20 13.70 -19.29
CA ALA A 32 -25.44 13.17 -18.70
C ALA A 32 -26.58 14.19 -18.71
N ALA A 33 -26.26 15.49 -18.70
CA ALA A 33 -27.23 16.58 -18.87
C ALA A 33 -27.49 16.94 -20.34
N GLY A 34 -27.01 16.14 -21.31
CA GLY A 34 -27.23 16.35 -22.74
C GLY A 34 -26.41 17.49 -23.35
N LYS A 35 -25.37 17.99 -22.66
CA LYS A 35 -24.55 19.09 -23.15
C LYS A 35 -23.39 18.59 -24.00
N HIS A 36 -23.04 19.36 -25.03
CA HIS A 36 -21.87 19.11 -25.89
C HIS A 36 -20.71 20.09 -25.64
N VAL A 37 -20.98 21.16 -24.89
CA VAL A 37 -20.02 22.18 -24.46
C VAL A 37 -20.08 22.30 -22.94
N VAL A 38 -18.92 22.26 -22.28
CA VAL A 38 -18.77 22.49 -20.84
C VAL A 38 -18.61 23.98 -20.59
N SER A 39 -19.54 24.57 -19.83
CA SER A 39 -19.46 25.97 -19.39
C SER A 39 -18.81 26.12 -18.02
N ILE A 40 -18.54 27.36 -17.61
CA ILE A 40 -18.02 27.66 -16.26
C ILE A 40 -19.04 27.30 -15.17
N GLU A 41 -20.33 27.40 -15.46
CA GLU A 41 -21.41 26.97 -14.56
C GLU A 41 -21.36 25.46 -14.33
N ASP A 42 -21.05 24.67 -15.36
CA ASP A 42 -20.90 23.22 -15.22
C ASP A 42 -19.72 22.85 -14.31
N VAL A 43 -18.59 23.54 -14.48
CA VAL A 43 -17.41 23.36 -13.61
C VAL A 43 -17.74 23.73 -12.16
N LYS A 44 -18.35 24.90 -11.94
CA LYS A 44 -18.76 25.37 -10.60
C LYS A 44 -19.79 24.45 -9.96
N ALA A 45 -20.77 23.98 -10.72
CA ALA A 45 -21.81 23.08 -10.24
C ALA A 45 -21.23 21.70 -9.91
N SER A 46 -20.31 21.18 -10.71
CA SER A 46 -19.60 19.93 -10.41
C SER A 46 -18.72 20.07 -9.17
N GLN A 47 -18.00 21.19 -9.03
CA GLN A 47 -17.23 21.50 -7.82
C GLN A 47 -18.12 21.57 -6.59
N ALA A 48 -19.23 22.31 -6.65
CA ALA A 48 -20.17 22.45 -5.54
C ALA A 48 -20.80 21.10 -5.16
N ARG A 49 -21.23 20.29 -6.14
CA ARG A 49 -21.73 18.92 -5.92
C ARG A 49 -20.69 18.03 -5.27
N TYR A 50 -19.44 18.09 -5.73
CA TYR A 50 -18.38 17.27 -5.16
C TYR A 50 -18.09 17.65 -3.71
N LEU A 51 -18.07 18.95 -3.39
CA LEU A 51 -17.86 19.42 -2.02
C LEU A 51 -19.04 19.09 -1.11
N SER A 52 -20.28 19.11 -1.61
CA SER A 52 -21.49 18.83 -0.84
C SER A 52 -21.84 17.34 -0.71
N LYS A 53 -21.36 16.49 -1.62
CA LYS A 53 -21.59 15.03 -1.62
C LYS A 53 -20.31 14.22 -1.52
N MET A 54 -19.27 14.79 -0.90
CA MET A 54 -17.98 14.12 -0.78
C MET A 54 -18.08 12.79 -0.02
N ASP A 55 -19.03 12.69 0.90
CA ASP A 55 -19.38 11.50 1.67
C ASP A 55 -19.88 10.34 0.78
N SER A 56 -20.58 10.64 -0.33
CA SER A 56 -21.10 9.63 -1.27
C SER A 56 -20.01 8.89 -2.07
N GLU A 57 -18.78 9.42 -2.10
CA GLU A 57 -17.62 8.83 -2.77
C GLU A 57 -16.79 7.95 -1.82
N ILE A 58 -17.13 7.91 -0.53
CA ILE A 58 -16.41 7.20 0.52
C ILE A 58 -16.89 5.75 0.54
N LYS A 59 -15.93 4.82 0.44
CA LYS A 59 -16.18 3.37 0.52
C LYS A 59 -16.04 2.86 1.95
N GLY A 60 -15.46 3.67 2.82
CA GLY A 60 -15.10 3.33 4.20
C GLY A 60 -13.70 2.73 4.33
N TYR A 61 -13.08 2.38 3.21
CA TYR A 61 -11.73 1.87 3.13
C TYR A 61 -11.02 2.32 1.85
N GLN A 62 -9.69 2.27 1.87
CA GLN A 62 -8.83 2.40 0.69
C GLN A 62 -7.92 1.19 0.60
N ILE A 63 -7.75 0.69 -0.62
CA ILE A 63 -6.73 -0.29 -0.96
C ILE A 63 -5.88 0.29 -2.08
N ASP A 64 -4.58 0.42 -1.84
CA ASP A 64 -3.60 0.90 -2.81
C ASP A 64 -2.63 -0.24 -3.15
N THR A 65 -2.17 -0.29 -4.40
CA THR A 65 -1.14 -1.23 -4.84
C THR A 65 0.01 -0.50 -5.51
N CYS A 66 1.18 -1.12 -5.57
CA CYS A 66 2.30 -0.61 -6.37
C CYS A 66 2.08 -0.90 -7.88
N PHE A 67 3.09 -0.65 -8.70
CA PHE A 67 3.10 -0.93 -10.14
C PHE A 67 3.32 -2.42 -10.47
N GLY A 68 3.33 -3.31 -9.49
CA GLY A 68 3.51 -4.76 -9.63
C GLY A 68 2.60 -5.39 -10.69
N PRO A 69 1.26 -5.23 -10.59
CA PRO A 69 0.31 -5.74 -11.57
C PRO A 69 0.52 -5.23 -13.00
N SER A 70 1.24 -4.11 -13.17
CA SER A 70 1.61 -3.54 -14.47
C SER A 70 2.92 -4.09 -15.03
N GLY A 71 3.50 -5.14 -14.43
CA GLY A 71 4.72 -5.80 -14.90
C GLY A 71 6.02 -5.17 -14.38
N CYS A 72 6.02 -4.63 -13.15
CA CYS A 72 7.25 -4.11 -12.55
C CYS A 72 8.33 -5.22 -12.46
N PRO A 73 9.59 -4.98 -12.84
CA PRO A 73 10.64 -6.01 -12.77
C PRO A 73 11.21 -6.22 -11.36
N ASN A 74 10.93 -5.32 -10.42
CA ASN A 74 11.48 -5.39 -9.06
C ASN A 74 10.62 -6.22 -8.09
N ARG A 75 9.64 -6.99 -8.58
CA ARG A 75 8.71 -7.73 -7.72
C ARG A 75 9.49 -8.84 -7.00
N ALA A 76 9.53 -8.78 -5.67
CA ALA A 76 10.08 -9.88 -4.86
C ALA A 76 9.07 -11.04 -4.80
N ILE A 77 7.78 -10.72 -4.75
CA ILE A 77 6.65 -11.65 -4.78
C ILE A 77 5.54 -11.08 -5.66
N VAL A 78 4.72 -11.95 -6.25
CA VAL A 78 3.50 -11.60 -6.99
C VAL A 78 2.32 -11.57 -6.01
N GLY A 79 1.90 -10.38 -5.56
CA GLY A 79 0.83 -10.21 -4.56
C GLY A 79 -0.60 -10.09 -5.11
N ASP A 80 -0.82 -10.26 -6.42
CA ASP A 80 -2.07 -9.90 -7.10
C ASP A 80 -3.30 -10.62 -6.50
N ARG A 81 -3.16 -11.93 -6.24
CA ARG A 81 -4.21 -12.73 -5.60
C ARG A 81 -4.54 -12.25 -4.18
N LEU A 82 -3.53 -11.90 -3.40
CA LEU A 82 -3.72 -11.42 -2.02
C LEU A 82 -4.49 -10.09 -2.00
N VAL A 83 -4.22 -9.18 -2.95
CA VAL A 83 -4.96 -7.92 -3.09
C VAL A 83 -6.46 -8.18 -3.31
N GLU A 84 -6.82 -9.08 -4.22
CA GLU A 84 -8.22 -9.44 -4.48
C GLU A 84 -8.91 -10.03 -3.24
N ARG A 85 -8.20 -10.87 -2.49
CA ARG A 85 -8.70 -11.47 -1.25
C ARG A 85 -8.91 -10.41 -0.17
N ILE A 86 -7.97 -9.48 0.00
CA ILE A 86 -8.11 -8.36 0.95
C ILE A 86 -9.26 -7.44 0.55
N GLU A 87 -9.40 -7.11 -0.73
CA GLU A 87 -10.51 -6.27 -1.19
C GLU A 87 -11.87 -6.94 -0.93
N THR A 88 -11.95 -8.25 -1.15
CA THR A 88 -13.14 -9.05 -0.84
C THR A 88 -13.46 -9.03 0.65
N LEU A 89 -12.45 -9.17 1.52
CA LEU A 89 -12.60 -9.05 2.97
C LEU A 89 -13.09 -7.64 3.37
N LEU A 90 -12.47 -6.58 2.85
CA LEU A 90 -12.86 -5.19 3.17
C LEU A 90 -14.29 -4.86 2.74
N LYS A 91 -14.73 -5.37 1.58
CA LYS A 91 -16.13 -5.25 1.14
C LYS A 91 -17.08 -5.94 2.11
N LYS A 92 -16.73 -7.14 2.58
CA LYS A 92 -17.54 -7.91 3.53
C LYS A 92 -17.65 -7.24 4.91
N GLU A 93 -16.61 -6.54 5.34
CA GLU A 93 -16.57 -5.90 6.66
C GLU A 93 -17.42 -4.62 6.79
N ASP A 94 -17.91 -4.09 5.66
CA ASP A 94 -18.79 -2.91 5.54
C ASP A 94 -18.35 -1.75 6.45
N LEU A 95 -17.10 -1.31 6.26
CA LEU A 95 -16.53 -0.23 7.04
C LEU A 95 -17.24 1.11 6.82
N LEU A 96 -17.97 1.27 5.70
CA LEU A 96 -18.80 2.45 5.49
C LEU A 96 -19.98 2.50 6.45
N ALA A 97 -20.75 1.41 6.58
CA ALA A 97 -21.84 1.36 7.54
C ALA A 97 -21.34 1.54 8.97
N PHE A 98 -20.21 0.91 9.30
CA PHE A 98 -19.54 1.11 10.60
C PHE A 98 -19.21 2.59 10.86
N LEU A 99 -18.56 3.27 9.91
CA LEU A 99 -18.19 4.68 10.05
C LEU A 99 -19.42 5.59 10.18
N LYS A 100 -20.50 5.32 9.44
CA LYS A 100 -21.77 6.07 9.53
C LYS A 100 -22.38 6.02 10.93
N GLN A 101 -22.15 4.94 11.68
CA GLN A 101 -22.64 4.80 13.05
C GLN A 101 -21.73 5.49 14.09
N ARG A 102 -20.46 5.77 13.75
CA ARG A 102 -19.45 6.25 14.72
C ARG A 102 -19.05 7.70 14.52
N VAL A 103 -19.07 8.20 13.28
CA VAL A 103 -18.69 9.57 12.94
C VAL A 103 -19.88 10.51 13.17
N GLN A 104 -19.66 11.61 13.89
CA GLN A 104 -20.67 12.67 13.99
C GLN A 104 -20.57 13.59 12.78
N GLY A 105 -21.66 13.67 12.01
CA GLY A 105 -21.73 14.45 10.77
C GLY A 105 -21.17 13.70 9.56
N ASP A 106 -20.81 14.46 8.53
CA ASP A 106 -20.36 13.89 7.25
C ASP A 106 -19.04 13.11 7.38
N ILE A 107 -19.02 11.92 6.79
CA ILE A 107 -17.78 11.17 6.63
C ILE A 107 -16.90 11.88 5.59
N LYS A 108 -15.60 11.88 5.85
CA LYS A 108 -14.54 12.45 5.00
C LYS A 108 -13.45 11.41 4.73
N PHE A 109 -12.70 11.54 3.62
CA PHE A 109 -11.65 10.58 3.20
C PHE A 109 -10.56 10.26 4.26
N HIS A 110 -10.34 11.15 5.22
CA HIS A 110 -9.38 10.90 6.29
C HIS A 110 -9.87 9.89 7.33
N HIS A 111 -11.15 9.51 7.32
CA HIS A 111 -11.73 8.46 8.17
C HIS A 111 -11.57 7.05 7.58
N GLU A 112 -11.32 6.92 6.27
CA GLU A 112 -11.22 5.59 5.64
C GLU A 112 -10.05 4.78 6.21
N PHE A 113 -10.30 3.50 6.44
CA PHE A 113 -9.30 2.52 6.84
C PHE A 113 -8.41 2.17 5.63
N ARG A 114 -7.09 2.21 5.78
CA ARG A 114 -6.18 2.12 4.65
C ARG A 114 -5.31 0.87 4.71
N VAL A 115 -5.46 0.02 3.69
CA VAL A 115 -4.58 -1.13 3.44
C VAL A 115 -3.79 -0.86 2.18
N THR A 116 -2.53 -1.30 2.12
CA THR A 116 -1.73 -1.20 0.90
C THR A 116 -0.82 -2.41 0.75
N LEU A 117 -0.51 -2.76 -0.49
CA LEU A 117 0.43 -3.82 -0.82
C LEU A 117 1.49 -3.30 -1.80
N ALA A 118 2.75 -3.58 -1.51
CA ALA A 118 3.87 -3.43 -2.42
C ALA A 118 4.54 -4.80 -2.62
N ASP A 119 4.75 -5.19 -3.86
CA ASP A 119 5.37 -6.48 -4.19
C ASP A 119 6.87 -6.58 -3.82
N CYS A 120 7.49 -5.49 -3.36
CA CYS A 120 8.89 -5.48 -2.97
C CYS A 120 9.24 -4.34 -2.00
N PRO A 121 10.46 -4.35 -1.41
CA PRO A 121 10.91 -3.37 -0.42
C PRO A 121 11.02 -1.92 -0.93
N ASN A 122 11.01 -1.68 -2.26
CA ASN A 122 10.93 -0.31 -2.80
C ASN A 122 9.61 0.40 -2.42
N ALA A 123 8.59 -0.37 -2.00
CA ALA A 123 7.46 0.16 -1.24
C ALA A 123 6.72 1.32 -1.92
N CYS A 124 6.56 1.30 -3.26
CA CYS A 124 6.02 2.43 -4.02
C CYS A 124 4.58 2.82 -3.63
N SER A 125 3.82 1.90 -3.02
CA SER A 125 2.46 2.14 -2.52
C SER A 125 2.41 2.67 -1.08
N GLN A 126 3.59 3.03 -0.53
CA GLN A 126 3.78 3.73 0.75
C GLN A 126 3.23 2.97 1.98
N PRO A 127 3.58 1.68 2.18
CA PRO A 127 3.15 0.86 3.33
C PRO A 127 3.44 1.47 4.69
N GLN A 128 4.53 2.22 4.82
CA GLN A 128 4.99 2.79 6.09
C GLN A 128 4.02 3.82 6.68
N ILE A 129 3.05 4.31 5.90
CA ILE A 129 2.15 5.42 6.30
C ILE A 129 0.66 5.08 6.18
N LYS A 130 0.32 3.79 6.05
CA LYS A 130 -1.06 3.29 6.00
C LYS A 130 -1.39 2.50 7.26
N ASP A 131 -2.69 2.30 7.52
CA ASP A 131 -3.13 1.59 8.72
C ASP A 131 -2.59 0.15 8.71
N ILE A 132 -2.56 -0.49 7.53
CA ILE A 132 -1.84 -1.74 7.26
C ILE A 132 -1.04 -1.60 5.95
N GLY A 133 0.26 -1.85 6.02
CA GLY A 133 1.18 -1.92 4.88
C GLY A 133 1.74 -3.32 4.72
N ILE A 134 1.68 -3.86 3.50
CA ILE A 134 2.14 -5.21 3.18
C ILE A 134 3.27 -5.09 2.16
N ILE A 135 4.39 -5.78 2.40
CA ILE A 135 5.60 -5.69 1.58
C ILE A 135 6.04 -7.11 1.19
N GLY A 136 6.06 -7.41 -0.10
CA GLY A 136 6.59 -8.67 -0.62
C GLY A 136 8.06 -8.84 -0.28
N ALA A 137 8.42 -10.03 0.19
CA ALA A 137 9.75 -10.37 0.66
C ALA A 137 10.16 -11.78 0.21
N CYS A 138 11.44 -11.90 -0.11
CA CYS A 138 12.11 -13.15 -0.42
C CYS A 138 13.50 -13.11 0.23
N THR A 139 13.67 -13.89 1.30
CA THR A 139 14.93 -13.97 2.03
C THR A 139 15.93 -14.81 1.24
N PRO A 140 17.16 -14.33 0.99
CA PRO A 140 18.21 -15.19 0.44
C PRO A 140 18.65 -16.24 1.47
N ALA A 141 18.92 -17.45 1.01
CA ALA A 141 19.52 -18.51 1.80
C ALA A 141 20.81 -18.97 1.13
N LEU A 142 21.84 -19.26 1.93
CA LEU A 142 23.11 -19.81 1.44
C LEU A 142 23.01 -21.34 1.35
N THR A 143 23.56 -21.90 0.29
CA THR A 143 23.67 -23.34 0.07
C THR A 143 25.13 -23.80 0.17
N ASP A 144 25.36 -25.10 0.06
CA ASP A 144 26.71 -25.68 -0.01
C ASP A 144 27.34 -25.60 -1.43
N GLU A 145 26.63 -25.01 -2.41
CA GLU A 145 27.13 -24.84 -3.77
C GLU A 145 28.29 -23.84 -3.83
N ALA A 146 29.37 -24.21 -4.53
CA ALA A 146 30.57 -23.40 -4.59
C ALA A 146 30.33 -22.04 -5.26
N CYS A 147 30.76 -20.96 -4.58
CA CYS A 147 30.72 -19.62 -5.15
C CYS A 147 31.71 -19.50 -6.30
N SER A 148 31.28 -18.90 -7.42
CA SER A 148 32.18 -18.59 -8.55
C SER A 148 32.92 -17.27 -8.42
N GLU A 149 32.70 -16.52 -7.34
CA GLU A 149 33.34 -15.23 -7.06
C GLU A 149 33.08 -14.16 -8.14
N CYS A 150 32.03 -14.34 -8.96
CA CYS A 150 31.70 -13.44 -10.07
C CYS A 150 31.13 -12.07 -9.66
N GLU A 151 30.94 -11.82 -8.36
CA GLU A 151 30.42 -10.58 -7.77
C GLU A 151 29.01 -10.13 -8.22
N ALA A 152 28.32 -10.87 -9.10
CA ALA A 152 26.98 -10.50 -9.61
C ALA A 152 25.95 -10.22 -8.50
N CYS A 153 25.96 -11.01 -7.42
CA CYS A 153 25.08 -10.81 -6.27
C CYS A 153 25.41 -9.53 -5.48
N VAL A 154 26.68 -9.14 -5.43
CA VAL A 154 27.14 -7.89 -4.80
C VAL A 154 26.68 -6.69 -5.62
N GLU A 155 26.83 -6.75 -6.94
CA GLU A 155 26.44 -5.66 -7.86
C GLU A 155 24.94 -5.32 -7.79
N VAL A 156 24.08 -6.33 -7.67
CA VAL A 156 22.62 -6.11 -7.58
C VAL A 156 22.14 -5.70 -6.18
N CYS A 157 22.97 -5.88 -5.15
CA CYS A 157 22.60 -5.59 -3.77
C CYS A 157 22.74 -4.10 -3.43
N LYS A 158 21.64 -3.36 -3.50
CA LYS A 158 21.61 -1.92 -3.16
C LYS A 158 21.87 -1.60 -1.69
N GLU A 159 21.77 -2.60 -0.83
CA GLU A 159 21.94 -2.46 0.62
C GLU A 159 23.36 -2.78 1.09
N ASN A 160 24.25 -3.18 0.16
CA ASN A 160 25.60 -3.67 0.48
C ASN A 160 25.59 -4.81 1.51
N ALA A 161 24.53 -5.64 1.49
CA ALA A 161 24.32 -6.73 2.43
C ALA A 161 25.11 -8.00 2.06
N ILE A 162 25.86 -8.01 0.96
CA ILE A 162 26.55 -9.21 0.46
C ILE A 162 28.04 -8.95 0.37
N THR A 163 28.84 -9.90 0.83
CA THR A 163 30.30 -9.86 0.74
C THR A 163 30.83 -11.21 0.26
N ILE A 164 31.81 -11.19 -0.63
CA ILE A 164 32.53 -12.38 -1.09
C ILE A 164 33.92 -12.37 -0.46
N ASN A 165 34.32 -13.51 0.11
CA ASN A 165 35.67 -13.72 0.61
C ASN A 165 36.47 -14.55 -0.40
N ASN A 166 37.36 -13.87 -1.12
CA ASN A 166 38.18 -14.46 -2.18
C ASN A 166 39.25 -15.44 -1.66
N ALA A 167 39.52 -15.45 -0.35
CA ALA A 167 40.50 -16.38 0.22
C ALA A 167 39.95 -17.80 0.36
N ASN A 168 38.62 -17.97 0.40
CA ASN A 168 37.97 -19.25 0.61
C ASN A 168 36.72 -19.45 -0.27
N ALA A 169 36.50 -18.61 -1.28
CA ALA A 169 35.33 -18.62 -2.15
C ALA A 169 33.99 -18.70 -1.39
N THR A 170 33.87 -18.00 -0.25
CA THR A 170 32.64 -17.97 0.54
C THR A 170 31.84 -16.68 0.33
N CYS A 171 30.53 -16.83 0.15
CA CYS A 171 29.59 -15.72 0.13
C CYS A 171 28.95 -15.56 1.51
N LYS A 172 28.82 -14.31 1.98
CA LYS A 172 28.17 -13.98 3.24
C LYS A 172 27.06 -12.96 3.00
N VAL A 173 25.92 -13.17 3.66
CA VAL A 173 24.81 -12.20 3.72
C VAL A 173 24.74 -11.60 5.12
N ASP A 174 24.73 -10.27 5.21
CA ASP A 174 24.36 -9.53 6.41
C ASP A 174 22.85 -9.29 6.43
N TYR A 175 22.14 -10.10 7.21
CA TYR A 175 20.68 -10.02 7.33
C TYR A 175 20.19 -8.76 8.04
N ASN A 176 21.05 -7.99 8.72
CA ASN A 176 20.65 -6.71 9.30
C ASN A 176 20.54 -5.59 8.26
N LEU A 177 21.27 -5.71 7.14
CA LEU A 177 21.19 -4.79 6.01
C LEU A 177 20.22 -5.29 4.94
N CYS A 178 20.03 -6.61 4.84
CA CYS A 178 19.19 -7.21 3.82
C CYS A 178 17.72 -6.78 3.93
N LEU A 179 17.19 -6.14 2.89
CA LEU A 179 15.75 -5.83 2.79
C LEU A 179 14.90 -6.99 2.25
N GLN A 180 15.49 -8.17 1.99
CA GLN A 180 14.80 -9.36 1.48
C GLN A 180 14.10 -9.11 0.12
N CYS A 181 14.78 -8.41 -0.79
CA CYS A 181 14.25 -8.12 -2.14
C CYS A 181 14.42 -9.27 -3.14
N GLY A 182 15.23 -10.28 -2.81
CA GLY A 182 15.47 -11.46 -3.64
C GLY A 182 16.38 -11.29 -4.86
N LEU A 183 16.78 -10.06 -5.23
CA LEU A 183 17.56 -9.83 -6.47
C LEU A 183 18.87 -10.63 -6.56
N CYS A 184 19.54 -10.85 -5.42
CA CYS A 184 20.77 -11.64 -5.36
C CYS A 184 20.57 -13.13 -5.67
N ILE A 185 19.36 -13.65 -5.49
CA ILE A 185 19.00 -15.04 -5.77
C ILE A 185 19.01 -15.23 -7.29
N ASP A 186 18.30 -14.36 -8.01
CA ASP A 186 18.22 -14.42 -9.47
C ASP A 186 19.58 -14.14 -10.14
N ALA A 187 20.42 -13.34 -9.49
CA ALA A 187 21.75 -13.00 -9.99
C ALA A 187 22.80 -14.08 -9.77
N CYS A 188 22.58 -15.07 -8.89
CA CYS A 188 23.57 -16.08 -8.55
C CYS A 188 23.56 -17.24 -9.56
N PRO A 189 24.57 -17.38 -10.44
CA PRO A 189 24.55 -18.40 -11.49
C PRO A 189 24.85 -19.81 -10.96
N THR A 190 25.48 -19.92 -9.79
CA THR A 190 25.89 -21.19 -9.18
C THR A 190 24.85 -21.78 -8.25
N GLY A 191 23.84 -21.00 -7.84
CA GLY A 191 22.90 -21.42 -6.79
C GLY A 191 23.48 -21.38 -5.37
N THR A 192 24.66 -20.76 -5.17
CA THR A 192 25.23 -20.49 -3.84
C THR A 192 24.28 -19.64 -2.99
N ILE A 193 23.54 -18.73 -3.63
CA ILE A 193 22.41 -18.02 -3.03
C ILE A 193 21.13 -18.55 -3.67
N THR A 194 20.23 -19.08 -2.85
CA THR A 194 18.90 -19.56 -3.25
C THR A 194 17.80 -18.83 -2.49
N ALA A 195 16.54 -19.11 -2.83
CA ALA A 195 15.40 -18.62 -2.07
C ALA A 195 15.21 -19.39 -0.76
N GLY A 196 15.20 -18.66 0.35
CA GLY A 196 14.65 -19.12 1.63
C GLY A 196 13.18 -18.73 1.76
N ASP A 197 12.80 -18.18 2.91
CA ASP A 197 11.43 -17.77 3.20
C ASP A 197 10.89 -16.74 2.19
N LYS A 198 9.66 -16.98 1.74
CA LYS A 198 8.95 -16.19 0.74
C LYS A 198 7.55 -15.86 1.23
N GLY A 199 7.16 -14.59 1.09
CA GLY A 199 5.85 -14.13 1.53
C GLY A 199 5.83 -12.62 1.68
N PHE A 200 5.25 -12.15 2.78
CA PHE A 200 5.01 -10.75 3.02
C PHE A 200 5.46 -10.32 4.41
N ARG A 201 6.16 -9.19 4.50
CA ARG A 201 6.34 -8.44 5.74
C ARG A 201 5.10 -7.57 5.95
N VAL A 202 4.66 -7.41 7.19
CA VAL A 202 3.46 -6.64 7.51
C VAL A 202 3.80 -5.51 8.49
N GLN A 203 3.41 -4.30 8.12
CA GLN A 203 3.57 -3.08 8.90
C GLN A 203 2.21 -2.54 9.31
N ILE A 204 2.05 -2.12 10.57
CA ILE A 204 0.75 -1.77 11.14
C ILE A 204 0.82 -0.43 11.86
N GLY A 205 -0.26 0.35 11.74
CA GLY A 205 -0.46 1.56 12.53
C GLY A 205 0.14 2.83 11.93
N GLY A 206 0.39 2.90 10.63
CA GLY A 206 0.84 4.12 9.97
C GLY A 206 -0.30 5.10 9.69
N LYS A 207 -0.02 6.40 9.73
CA LYS A 207 -0.93 7.43 9.21
C LYS A 207 -0.20 8.71 8.83
N LEU A 208 -0.74 9.40 7.83
CA LEU A 208 -0.51 10.82 7.61
C LEU A 208 -1.71 11.66 8.10
N GLY A 209 -1.53 12.98 8.08
CA GLY A 209 -2.53 13.95 8.48
C GLY A 209 -1.95 14.92 9.50
N ARG A 210 -2.80 15.47 10.37
CA ARG A 210 -2.38 16.44 11.41
C ARG A 210 -1.36 15.88 12.40
N HIS A 211 -1.40 14.57 12.64
CA HIS A 211 -0.49 13.87 13.54
C HIS A 211 0.09 12.65 12.80
N PRO A 212 1.14 12.82 11.99
CA PRO A 212 1.72 11.73 11.23
C PRO A 212 2.44 10.73 12.16
N GLN A 213 2.43 9.45 11.80
CA GLN A 213 3.22 8.42 12.45
C GLN A 213 3.52 7.30 11.44
N LEU A 214 4.69 6.66 11.60
CA LEU A 214 5.07 5.51 10.80
C LEU A 214 4.47 4.23 11.38
N ALA A 215 4.19 3.28 10.50
CA ALA A 215 3.80 1.93 10.85
C ALA A 215 4.97 1.18 11.50
N ARG A 216 4.65 0.21 12.36
CA ARG A 216 5.61 -0.71 12.98
C ARG A 216 5.54 -2.06 12.29
N GLU A 217 6.69 -2.69 12.06
CA GLU A 217 6.78 -3.97 11.36
C GLU A 217 6.63 -5.15 12.32
N LEU A 218 5.71 -6.07 12.02
CA LEU A 218 5.60 -7.36 12.69
C LEU A 218 6.83 -8.21 12.36
N PRO A 219 7.37 -8.96 13.34
CA PRO A 219 8.46 -9.88 13.08
C PRO A 219 7.98 -11.04 12.19
N GLY A 220 8.79 -11.41 11.19
CA GLY A 220 8.54 -12.59 10.35
C GLY A 220 8.14 -12.28 8.91
N ILE A 221 7.97 -13.35 8.14
CA ILE A 221 7.47 -13.36 6.77
C ILE A 221 6.22 -14.22 6.75
N PHE A 222 5.12 -13.63 6.31
CA PHE A 222 3.80 -14.23 6.38
C PHE A 222 3.36 -14.71 4.99
N ASN A 223 2.70 -15.86 4.93
CA ASN A 223 1.99 -16.30 3.75
C ASN A 223 0.66 -15.53 3.56
N GLU A 224 -0.03 -15.73 2.43
CA GLU A 224 -1.27 -15.00 2.15
C GLU A 224 -2.37 -15.20 3.20
N ASP A 225 -2.49 -16.40 3.77
CA ASP A 225 -3.54 -16.74 4.73
C ASP A 225 -3.30 -16.05 6.08
N GLU A 226 -2.04 -16.03 6.52
CA GLU A 226 -1.60 -15.30 7.70
C GLU A 226 -1.79 -13.78 7.53
N VAL A 227 -1.43 -13.22 6.38
CA VAL A 227 -1.68 -11.78 6.12
C VAL A 227 -3.17 -11.46 6.20
N LEU A 228 -4.05 -12.32 5.66
CA LEU A 228 -5.49 -12.11 5.76
C LEU A 228 -6.01 -12.21 7.19
N ALA A 229 -5.45 -13.11 8.00
CA ALA A 229 -5.76 -13.20 9.42
C ALA A 229 -5.37 -11.91 10.14
N ILE A 230 -4.16 -11.39 9.91
CA ILE A 230 -3.68 -10.12 10.47
C ILE A 230 -4.60 -8.96 10.07
N VAL A 231 -4.99 -8.86 8.80
CA VAL A 231 -5.91 -7.82 8.32
C VAL A 231 -7.26 -7.90 9.02
N LYS A 232 -7.80 -9.12 9.18
CA LYS A 232 -9.06 -9.35 9.87
C LYS A 232 -9.00 -8.95 11.34
N ASP A 233 -7.92 -9.29 12.04
CA ASP A 233 -7.73 -8.94 13.45
C ASP A 233 -7.59 -7.43 13.64
N CYS A 234 -6.87 -6.75 12.75
CA CYS A 234 -6.77 -5.29 12.74
C CYS A 234 -8.14 -4.62 12.52
N ILE A 235 -8.96 -5.15 11.62
CA ILE A 235 -10.32 -4.65 11.39
C ILE A 235 -11.22 -4.90 12.60
N ALA A 236 -11.13 -6.08 13.22
CA ALA A 236 -11.88 -6.41 14.43
C ALA A 236 -11.50 -5.47 15.59
N PHE A 237 -10.21 -5.23 15.79
CA PHE A 237 -9.70 -4.24 16.74
C PHE A 237 -10.24 -2.85 16.41
N TYR A 238 -10.18 -2.43 15.14
CA TYR A 238 -10.66 -1.12 14.70
C TYR A 238 -12.15 -0.92 15.01
N LYS A 239 -13.00 -1.89 14.66
CA LYS A 239 -14.45 -1.83 14.86
C LYS A 239 -14.83 -1.82 16.34
N THR A 240 -14.04 -2.50 17.17
CA THR A 240 -14.26 -2.58 18.63
C THR A 240 -13.88 -1.28 19.33
N ASN A 241 -12.75 -0.68 18.95
CA ASN A 241 -12.12 0.38 19.73
C ASN A 241 -12.33 1.79 19.16
N SER A 242 -12.60 1.94 17.86
CA SER A 242 -12.79 3.27 17.25
C SER A 242 -14.10 3.91 17.69
N LYS A 243 -13.98 5.10 18.29
CA LYS A 243 -15.09 5.95 18.68
C LYS A 243 -14.96 7.29 17.95
N HIS A 244 -16.09 7.96 17.70
CA HIS A 244 -16.11 9.31 17.12
C HIS A 244 -15.31 9.46 15.80
N GLY A 245 -15.17 8.38 15.02
CA GLY A 245 -14.39 8.42 13.77
C GLY A 245 -12.87 8.41 13.92
N GLN A 246 -12.34 8.05 15.09
CA GLN A 246 -10.90 7.90 15.28
C GLN A 246 -10.30 6.92 14.25
N ARG A 247 -9.12 7.24 13.73
CA ARG A 247 -8.38 6.35 12.82
C ARG A 247 -7.74 5.19 13.57
N PHE A 248 -7.57 4.05 12.90
CA PHE A 248 -6.95 2.86 13.49
C PHE A 248 -5.60 3.17 14.14
N ALA A 249 -4.71 3.81 13.40
CA ALA A 249 -3.41 4.23 13.91
C ALA A 249 -3.47 5.16 15.15
N GLN A 250 -4.55 5.92 15.36
CA GLN A 250 -4.71 6.78 16.54
C GLN A 250 -5.03 5.98 17.82
N ILE A 251 -5.73 4.86 17.67
CA ILE A 251 -6.21 4.04 18.79
C ILE A 251 -5.34 2.79 19.02
N PHE A 252 -4.46 2.45 18.08
CA PHE A 252 -3.60 1.29 18.15
C PHE A 252 -2.31 1.62 18.91
N THR A 253 -2.21 1.16 20.16
CA THR A 253 -1.11 1.49 21.07
C THR A 253 0.10 0.59 20.87
N ALA A 254 1.19 0.91 21.57
CA ALA A 254 2.38 0.07 21.55
C ALA A 254 2.11 -1.34 22.12
N GLN A 255 1.29 -1.43 23.16
CA GLN A 255 0.87 -2.69 23.78
C GLN A 255 -0.02 -3.51 22.85
N ASP A 256 -0.95 -2.87 22.13
CA ASP A 256 -1.81 -3.57 21.17
C ASP A 256 -0.98 -4.21 20.05
N PHE A 257 0.07 -3.51 19.59
CA PHE A 257 1.03 -4.05 18.64
C PHE A 257 1.77 -5.26 19.20
N GLU A 258 2.27 -5.20 20.44
CA GLU A 258 2.99 -6.32 21.07
C GLU A 258 2.08 -7.55 21.25
N ASN A 259 0.82 -7.33 21.63
CA ASN A 259 -0.17 -8.39 21.75
C ASN A 259 -0.45 -9.05 20.39
N LEU A 260 -0.61 -8.24 19.35
CA LEU A 260 -0.84 -8.74 17.99
C LEU A 260 0.39 -9.45 17.43
N ALA A 261 1.59 -8.90 17.67
CA ALA A 261 2.85 -9.51 17.27
C ALA A 261 3.03 -10.88 17.94
N SER A 262 2.73 -11.00 19.23
CA SER A 262 2.86 -12.27 19.97
C SER A 262 1.83 -13.31 19.56
N PHE A 263 0.68 -12.88 19.00
CA PHE A 263 -0.36 -13.79 18.52
C PHE A 263 -0.06 -14.36 17.12
N HIS A 264 0.68 -13.61 16.31
CA HIS A 264 1.04 -13.99 14.93
C HIS A 264 2.51 -14.44 14.78
N SER A 265 3.32 -14.37 15.84
CA SER A 265 4.72 -14.84 15.87
C SER A 265 4.85 -16.35 15.98
#